data_AF-A0A382DEG0-F1
#
_entry.id   AF-A0A382DEG0-F1
#
_cell.length_a   1.000
_cell.length_b   1.000
_cell.length_c   1.000
_cell.angle_alpha   90.00
_cell.angle_beta   90.00
_cell.angle_gamma   90.00
#
_symmetry.space_group_name_H-M   'P 1'
#
loop_
_entity.id
_entity.type
_entity.pdbx_description
1 polymer ?
#
loop_
_entity_poly.entity_id
_entity_poly.type
_entity_poly.pdbx_seq_one_letter_code
_entity_poly.pdbx_strand_id
1 'polypeptide(L)'
;MINMESLEMVQNSIFGNQFTKPLYDTYCFSNIPSTVKKALGVDFLQPLPEKILSGMPEKFEKVILFYLDAFGWKNMERHLEV
;
A
#
# COMPACT_ATOMS: atom_id res chain seq x y z
N MET A 1 4.69 -1.10 4.15
CA MET A 1 4.14 -2.15 3.28
C MET A 1 4.84 -3.46 3.61
N ILE A 2 4.17 -4.59 3.42
CA ILE A 2 4.53 -5.88 4.05
C ILE A 2 5.38 -6.77 3.12
N ASN A 3 5.67 -6.34 1.89
CA ASN A 3 6.51 -7.12 0.96
C ASN A 3 7.97 -6.63 0.96
N MET A 4 8.91 -7.53 0.64
CA MET A 4 10.35 -7.26 0.68
C MET A 4 10.79 -6.12 -0.24
N GLU A 5 10.24 -6.06 -1.45
CA GLU A 5 10.56 -5.02 -2.44
C GLU A 5 10.19 -3.62 -1.93
N SER A 6 9.04 -3.48 -1.27
CA SER A 6 8.61 -2.23 -0.67
C SER A 6 9.50 -1.80 0.50
N LEU A 7 10.02 -2.75 1.28
CA LEU A 7 10.95 -2.46 2.37
C LEU A 7 12.29 -1.97 1.82
N GLU A 8 12.82 -2.62 0.80
CA GLU A 8 14.05 -2.22 0.12
C GLU A 8 13.92 -0.82 -0.50
N MET A 9 12.82 -0.54 -1.20
CA MET A 9 12.59 0.78 -1.79
C MET A 9 12.47 1.90 -0.74
N VAL A 10 11.86 1.61 0.43
CA VAL A 10 11.79 2.58 1.53
C VAL A 10 13.17 2.81 2.15
N GLN A 11 13.97 1.77 2.32
CA GLN A 11 15.36 1.91 2.80
C GLN A 11 16.18 2.78 1.84
N ASN A 12 16.01 2.57 0.53
CA ASN A 12 16.68 3.34 -0.51
C ASN A 12 16.14 4.78 -0.68
N SER A 13 14.99 5.12 -0.08
CA SER A 13 14.41 6.47 -0.14
C SER A 13 14.82 7.38 1.02
N ILE A 14 15.67 6.89 1.92
CA ILE A 14 16.25 7.67 3.01
C ILE A 14 17.25 8.67 2.43
N PHE A 15 17.07 9.94 2.77
CA PHE A 15 17.94 11.05 2.40
C PHE A 15 18.61 11.62 3.65
N GLY A 16 19.94 11.52 3.71
CA GLY A 16 20.71 11.85 4.91
C GLY A 16 20.38 10.89 6.07
N ASN A 17 20.31 11.43 7.30
CA ASN A 17 20.17 10.60 8.50
C ASN A 17 18.76 10.64 9.13
N GLN A 18 17.85 11.49 8.63
CA GLN A 18 16.58 11.75 9.33
C GLN A 18 15.36 11.88 8.41
N PHE A 19 15.55 11.95 7.09
CA PHE A 19 14.46 12.17 6.15
C PHE A 19 14.22 10.95 5.29
N THR A 20 12.95 10.60 5.12
CA THR A 20 12.51 9.57 4.17
C THR A 20 11.66 10.24 3.12
N LYS A 21 12.09 10.18 1.85
CA LYS A 21 11.29 10.68 0.74
C LYS A 21 10.11 9.71 0.51
N PRO A 22 8.86 10.21 0.44
CA PRO A 22 7.73 9.36 0.06
C PRO A 22 7.92 8.79 -1.35
N LEU A 23 7.54 7.53 -1.52
CA LEU A 23 7.62 6.81 -2.79
C LEU A 23 6.41 7.11 -3.68
N TYR A 24 6.19 8.39 -4.03
CA TYR A 24 4.97 8.86 -4.72
C TYR A 24 4.65 8.08 -6.00
N ASP A 25 5.68 7.67 -6.75
CA ASP A 25 5.49 6.93 -8.00
C ASP A 25 5.23 5.43 -7.82
N THR A 26 5.43 4.88 -6.60
CA THR A 26 5.33 3.44 -6.34
C THR A 26 4.56 3.14 -5.07
N TYR A 27 5.25 2.83 -3.98
CA TYR A 27 4.74 2.28 -2.73
C TYR A 27 4.26 3.37 -1.76
N CYS A 28 3.68 4.47 -2.24
CA CYS A 28 3.04 5.47 -1.38
C CYS A 28 1.56 5.14 -1.16
N PHE A 29 1.06 5.41 0.05
CA PHE A 29 -0.36 5.28 0.37
C PHE A 29 -1.27 6.19 -0.47
N SER A 30 -0.73 7.29 -1.02
CA SER A 30 -1.44 8.14 -1.97
C SER A 30 -1.93 7.39 -3.21
N ASN A 31 -1.35 6.22 -3.52
CA ASN A 31 -1.66 5.44 -4.70
C ASN A 31 -2.78 4.41 -4.45
N ILE A 32 -3.29 4.30 -3.21
CA ILE A 32 -4.41 3.42 -2.87
C ILE A 32 -5.67 3.76 -3.70
N PRO A 33 -6.14 5.02 -3.80
CA PRO A 33 -7.32 5.34 -4.59
C PRO A 33 -7.19 4.93 -6.06
N SER A 34 -6.00 5.13 -6.64
CA SER A 34 -5.72 4.72 -8.02
C SER A 34 -5.71 3.19 -8.20
N THR A 35 -5.17 2.47 -7.22
CA THR A 35 -5.25 1.00 -7.16
C THR A 35 -6.68 0.50 -7.10
N VAL A 36 -7.55 1.14 -6.30
CA VAL A 36 -8.97 0.80 -6.22
C VAL A 36 -9.67 1.04 -7.56
N LYS A 37 -9.38 2.16 -8.23
CA LYS A 37 -9.89 2.44 -9.58
C LYS A 37 -9.47 1.38 -10.59
N LYS A 38 -8.17 1.03 -10.61
CA LYS A 38 -7.65 -0.07 -11.44
C LYS A 38 -8.39 -1.38 -11.16
N ALA A 39 -8.54 -1.75 -9.89
CA ALA A 39 -9.22 -2.96 -9.47
C ALA A 39 -10.70 -3.01 -9.90
N LEU A 40 -11.38 -1.87 -10.01
CA LEU A 40 -12.75 -1.77 -10.52
C LEU A 40 -12.83 -1.71 -12.06
N GLY A 41 -11.69 -1.66 -12.75
CA GLY A 41 -11.61 -1.54 -14.20
C GLY A 41 -12.02 -0.17 -14.75
N VAL A 42 -11.81 0.90 -13.97
CA VAL A 42 -12.03 2.30 -14.40
C VAL A 42 -10.71 3.05 -14.53
N ASP A 43 -10.71 4.17 -15.24
CA ASP A 43 -9.51 4.98 -15.48
C ASP A 43 -8.77 5.32 -14.19
N PHE A 44 -7.46 5.08 -14.20
CA PHE A 44 -6.57 5.25 -13.06
C PHE A 44 -5.27 5.94 -13.48
N LEU A 45 -4.59 6.55 -12.53
CA LEU A 45 -3.29 7.22 -12.74
C LEU A 45 -2.35 6.82 -11.61
N GLN A 46 -1.23 6.17 -11.95
CA GLN A 46 -0.22 5.72 -10.97
C GLN A 46 -0.81 4.86 -9.82
N PRO A 47 -1.24 3.61 -10.11
CA PRO A 47 -1.67 2.69 -9.07
C PRO A 47 -0.44 2.17 -8.31
N LEU A 48 -0.67 1.47 -7.20
CA LEU A 48 0.38 0.70 -6.54
C LEU A 48 0.94 -0.37 -7.51
N PRO A 49 2.21 -0.78 -7.33
CA PRO A 49 2.80 -1.85 -8.13
C PRO A 49 1.95 -3.13 -8.16
N GLU A 50 1.84 -3.73 -9.36
CA GLU A 50 0.97 -4.91 -9.58
C GLU A 50 1.30 -6.09 -8.69
N LYS A 51 2.58 -6.23 -8.33
CA LYS A 51 3.07 -7.28 -7.43
C LYS A 51 2.36 -7.31 -6.07
N ILE A 52 1.75 -6.22 -5.63
CA ILE A 52 0.98 -6.17 -4.37
C ILE A 52 -0.27 -7.06 -4.44
N LEU A 53 -0.88 -7.19 -5.63
CA LEU A 53 -2.08 -7.99 -5.87
C LEU A 53 -1.76 -9.27 -6.66
N SER A 54 -0.50 -9.71 -6.69
CA SER A 54 -0.12 -10.94 -7.39
C SER A 54 -0.92 -12.15 -6.90
N GLY A 55 -1.42 -12.94 -7.84
CA GLY A 55 -2.28 -14.09 -7.55
C GLY A 55 -3.76 -13.75 -7.36
N MET A 56 -4.14 -12.47 -7.47
CA MET A 56 -5.54 -12.04 -7.48
C MET A 56 -6.04 -11.74 -8.90
N PRO A 57 -7.37 -11.71 -9.11
CA PRO A 57 -7.94 -11.24 -10.37
C PRO A 57 -7.55 -9.79 -10.69
N GLU A 58 -7.45 -9.46 -11.97
CA GLU A 58 -7.17 -8.09 -12.42
C GLU A 58 -8.35 -7.12 -12.21
N LYS A 59 -9.57 -7.66 -12.16
CA LYS A 59 -10.81 -6.90 -12.01
C LYS A 59 -11.70 -7.51 -10.93
N PHE A 60 -12.33 -6.64 -10.15
CA PHE A 60 -13.28 -6.96 -9.11
C PHE A 60 -14.60 -6.26 -9.37
N GLU A 61 -15.71 -6.90 -8.97
CA GLU A 61 -17.03 -6.26 -8.99
C GLU A 61 -17.24 -5.31 -7.81
N LYS A 62 -16.51 -5.53 -6.70
CA LYS A 62 -16.62 -4.76 -5.47
C LYS A 62 -15.27 -4.68 -4.77
N VAL A 63 -14.91 -3.48 -4.32
CA VAL A 63 -13.72 -3.23 -3.49
C VAL A 63 -14.17 -2.60 -2.18
N ILE A 64 -13.72 -3.16 -1.06
CA ILE A 64 -13.97 -2.63 0.29
C ILE A 64 -12.63 -2.16 0.84
N LEU A 65 -12.52 -0.87 1.18
CA LEU A 65 -11.32 -0.29 1.78
C LEU A 65 -11.52 -0.07 3.27
N PHE A 66 -10.70 -0.72 4.09
CA PHE A 66 -10.58 -0.41 5.51
C PHE A 66 -9.41 0.56 5.72
N TYR A 67 -9.73 1.81 6.04
CA TYR A 67 -8.75 2.78 6.50
C TYR A 67 -8.92 3.00 8.00
N LEU A 68 -7.95 2.52 8.77
CA LEU A 68 -7.96 2.58 10.23
C LEU A 68 -6.87 3.55 10.67
N ASP A 69 -7.27 4.78 11.02
CA ASP A 69 -6.33 5.78 11.52
C ASP A 69 -5.76 5.36 12.89
N ALA A 70 -4.48 5.65 13.10
CA ALA A 70 -3.71 5.32 14.30
C ALA A 70 -3.74 3.83 14.73
N PHE A 71 -4.17 2.91 13.86
CA PHE A 71 -4.18 1.48 14.15
C PHE A 71 -2.80 0.84 13.89
N GLY A 72 -1.83 1.20 14.74
CA GLY A 72 -0.47 0.67 14.70
C GLY A 72 -0.31 -0.71 15.38
N TRP A 73 0.91 -1.24 15.34
CA TRP A 73 1.28 -2.58 15.84
C TRP A 73 0.78 -2.86 17.26
N LYS A 74 0.95 -1.91 18.18
CA LYS A 74 0.50 -2.04 19.58
C LYS A 74 -1.01 -2.25 19.71
N ASN A 75 -1.81 -1.59 18.88
CA ASN A 75 -3.27 -1.79 18.86
C ASN A 75 -3.62 -3.15 18.25
N MET A 76 -2.88 -3.58 17.23
CA MET A 76 -3.05 -4.90 16.62
C MET A 76 -2.75 -6.02 17.63
N GLU A 77 -1.62 -5.97 18.34
CA GLU A 77 -1.24 -6.96 19.37
C GLU A 77 -2.29 -7.07 20.48
N ARG A 78 -2.89 -5.95 20.88
CA ARG A 78 -3.91 -5.92 21.93
C ARG A 78 -5.20 -6.66 21.56
N HIS A 79 -5.52 -6.70 20.26
CA HIS A 79 -6.80 -7.19 19.75
C HIS A 79 -6.65 -8.45 18.89
N LEU A 80 -5.43 -8.97 18.72
CA LEU A 80 -5.19 -10.29 18.17
C LEU A 80 -5.73 -11.33 19.16
N GLU A 81 -6.89 -11.91 18.84
CA GLU A 81 -7.38 -13.11 19.52
C GLU A 81 -6.44 -14.28 19.18
N VAL A 82 -6.01 -15.01 20.21
CA VAL A 82 -5.12 -16.17 20.11
C VAL A 82 -5.94 -17.45 20.04
#